data_AF-R9JIV4-F1
#
_entry.id   AF-R9JIV4-F1
#
_cell.length_a   1.000
_cell.length_b   1.000
_cell.length_c   1.000
_cell.angle_alpha   90.00
_cell.angle_beta   90.00
_cell.angle_gamma   90.00
#
_symmetry.space_group_name_H-M   'P 1'
#
loop_
_entity.id
_entity.type
_entity.pdbx_description
1 polymer ?
#
loop_
_entity_poly.entity_id
_entity_poly.type
_entity_poly.pdbx_seq_one_letter_code
_entity_poly.pdbx_strand_id
1 'polypeptide(L)'
;MIPPYRNQGYNFTITSSTAYDQKWMRGRNIFDNIDYLVDTIFANYLSRPGVRQPIFTSYCDGNRVTCSGLSQWGSKYLGEEGYSAIEIIRYYFGNDMYINSAESIAGVPSSWPGYNLTIGSSGDKVRQMQQQLNRIAQNYPAIPVIAADGIYGSRTADAVRAFQRIFNLPQSGIVDYPTWYQISNIYVGVSRIAEPA
;
A
#
# COMPACT_ATOMS: atom_id res chain seq x y z
N MET A 1 -26.81 -3.73 -7.38
CA MET A 1 -25.94 -4.75 -6.77
C MET A 1 -24.79 -5.00 -7.74
N ILE A 2 -23.54 -4.76 -7.35
CA ILE A 2 -22.38 -5.08 -8.19
C ILE A 2 -22.38 -6.62 -8.35
N PRO A 3 -22.22 -7.17 -9.57
CA PRO A 3 -22.17 -8.63 -9.75
C PRO A 3 -21.08 -9.20 -8.83
N PRO A 4 -21.36 -10.27 -8.07
CA PRO A 4 -20.34 -10.86 -7.20
C PRO A 4 -19.11 -11.20 -8.04
N TYR A 5 -17.92 -10.82 -7.57
CA TYR A 5 -16.65 -10.93 -8.29
C TYR A 5 -16.41 -12.34 -8.85
N ARG A 6 -16.93 -13.38 -8.20
CA ARG A 6 -16.93 -14.76 -8.73
C ARG A 6 -17.56 -14.93 -10.10
N ASN A 7 -18.66 -14.21 -10.39
CA ASN A 7 -19.31 -14.23 -11.69
C ASN A 7 -18.52 -13.48 -12.78
N GLN A 8 -17.46 -12.75 -12.39
CA GLN A 8 -16.52 -12.10 -13.29
C GLN A 8 -15.21 -12.89 -13.44
N GLY A 9 -15.18 -14.15 -12.98
CA GLY A 9 -14.01 -15.04 -13.09
C GLY A 9 -12.99 -14.92 -11.95
N TYR A 10 -13.26 -14.09 -10.93
CA TYR A 10 -12.37 -13.98 -9.76
C TYR A 10 -12.62 -15.12 -8.77
N ASN A 11 -11.58 -15.56 -8.06
CA ASN A 11 -11.70 -16.59 -7.01
C ASN A 11 -12.10 -16.01 -5.62
N PHE A 12 -12.35 -14.70 -5.54
CA PHE A 12 -12.70 -13.98 -4.31
C PHE A 12 -14.03 -13.22 -4.45
N THR A 13 -14.54 -12.72 -3.32
CA THR A 13 -15.74 -11.87 -3.25
C THR A 13 -15.43 -10.66 -2.39
N ILE A 14 -15.66 -9.45 -2.90
CA ILE A 14 -15.69 -8.20 -2.12
C ILE A 14 -17.14 -7.71 -2.10
N THR A 15 -17.70 -7.59 -0.90
CA THR A 15 -19.13 -7.33 -0.65
C THR A 15 -19.39 -5.90 -0.15
N SER A 16 -18.38 -5.24 0.43
CA SER A 16 -18.53 -3.96 1.15
C SER A 16 -19.58 -4.03 2.28
N SER A 17 -19.74 -5.21 2.88
CA SER A 17 -20.61 -5.47 4.01
C SER A 17 -19.75 -5.70 5.24
N THR A 18 -19.98 -4.89 6.29
CA THR A 18 -19.25 -4.99 7.57
C THR A 18 -19.40 -6.34 8.26
N ALA A 19 -20.32 -7.20 7.80
CA ALA A 19 -20.45 -8.58 8.26
C ALA A 19 -19.34 -9.51 7.73
N TYR A 20 -18.73 -9.19 6.58
CA TYR A 20 -17.78 -10.07 5.88
C TYR A 20 -16.47 -9.37 5.48
N ASP A 21 -16.48 -8.04 5.28
CA ASP A 21 -15.32 -7.24 4.90
C ASP A 21 -15.45 -5.79 5.41
N GLN A 22 -14.43 -4.96 5.16
CA GLN A 22 -14.50 -3.54 5.48
C GLN A 22 -15.37 -2.80 4.45
N LYS A 23 -16.27 -1.94 4.94
CA LYS A 23 -17.14 -1.13 4.07
C LYS A 23 -16.32 -0.10 3.30
N TRP A 24 -16.40 -0.15 1.97
CA TRP A 24 -15.81 0.82 1.08
C TRP A 24 -16.89 1.53 0.26
N MET A 25 -16.75 2.84 0.10
CA MET A 25 -17.72 3.64 -0.64
C MET A 25 -17.00 4.43 -1.73
N ARG A 26 -17.29 4.07 -3.00
CA ARG A 26 -16.72 4.71 -4.17
C ARG A 26 -17.04 6.21 -4.20
N GLY A 27 -16.05 7.03 -4.55
CA GLY A 27 -16.24 8.48 -4.75
C GLY A 27 -16.35 9.29 -3.47
N ARG A 28 -16.04 8.71 -2.31
CA ARG A 28 -15.89 9.47 -1.06
C ARG A 28 -14.57 10.21 -1.06
N ASN A 29 -14.58 11.42 -0.52
CA ASN A 29 -13.37 12.18 -0.26
C ASN A 29 -12.53 11.42 0.79
N ILE A 30 -11.24 11.33 0.52
CA ILE A 30 -10.21 10.84 1.44
C ILE A 30 -9.18 11.94 1.60
N PHE A 31 -8.51 11.99 2.76
CA PHE A 31 -7.45 12.95 2.99
C PHE A 31 -6.12 12.36 2.50
N ASP A 32 -5.31 13.14 1.78
CA ASP A 32 -4.05 12.69 1.17
C ASP A 32 -3.07 12.09 2.20
N ASN A 33 -3.06 12.63 3.41
CA ASN A 33 -2.22 12.08 4.49
C ASN A 33 -2.69 10.69 4.94
N ILE A 34 -3.99 10.43 4.93
CA ILE A 34 -4.55 9.12 5.27
C ILE A 34 -4.28 8.13 4.15
N ASP A 35 -4.42 8.54 2.89
CA ASP A 35 -4.12 7.72 1.71
C ASP A 35 -2.65 7.26 1.74
N TYR A 36 -1.73 8.20 1.92
CA TYR A 36 -0.31 7.90 2.07
C TYR A 36 -0.02 6.95 3.24
N LEU A 37 -0.64 7.16 4.41
CA LEU A 37 -0.45 6.28 5.56
C LEU A 37 -0.97 4.86 5.28
N VAL A 38 -2.11 4.71 4.60
CA VAL A 38 -2.62 3.40 4.19
C VAL A 38 -1.63 2.71 3.26
N ASP A 39 -1.05 3.44 2.31
CA ASP A 39 -0.01 2.92 1.41
C ASP A 39 1.27 2.48 2.15
N THR A 40 1.54 2.97 3.36
CA THR A 40 2.68 2.48 4.16
C THR A 40 2.41 1.13 4.85
N ILE A 41 1.14 0.72 4.98
CA ILE A 41 0.74 -0.46 5.75
C ILE A 41 -0.14 -1.44 4.97
N PHE A 42 -0.40 -1.25 3.68
CA PHE A 42 -1.38 -2.07 2.96
C PHE A 42 -1.01 -3.57 2.87
N ALA A 43 0.28 -3.92 2.95
CA ALA A 43 0.71 -5.31 3.02
C ALA A 43 0.70 -5.88 4.45
N ASN A 44 0.39 -5.06 5.45
CA ASN A 44 0.31 -5.50 6.83
C ASN A 44 -1.00 -6.24 7.07
N TYR A 45 -0.91 -7.33 7.82
CA TYR A 45 -2.05 -8.12 8.21
C TYR A 45 -1.91 -8.61 9.65
N LEU A 46 -3.06 -8.87 10.27
CA LEU A 46 -3.12 -9.36 11.63
C LEU A 46 -3.08 -10.89 11.65
N SER A 47 -2.40 -11.45 12.64
CA SER A 47 -2.25 -12.90 12.79
C SER A 47 -2.16 -13.32 14.25
N ARG A 48 -2.33 -14.63 14.49
CA ARG A 48 -2.14 -15.31 15.78
C ARG A 48 -1.17 -16.48 15.64
N PRO A 49 -0.50 -16.92 16.71
CA PRO A 49 0.36 -18.10 16.69
C PRO A 49 -0.39 -19.31 16.13
N GLY A 50 0.21 -20.00 15.17
CA GLY A 50 -0.37 -21.20 14.55
C GLY A 50 -1.48 -20.93 13.52
N VAL A 51 -1.92 -19.69 13.32
CA VAL A 51 -2.94 -19.33 12.31
C VAL A 51 -2.25 -18.76 11.08
N ARG A 52 -2.33 -19.49 9.96
CA ARG A 52 -1.69 -19.09 8.68
C ARG A 52 -2.43 -17.98 7.93
N GLN A 53 -3.73 -17.83 8.17
CA GLN A 53 -4.57 -16.88 7.44
C GLN A 53 -4.64 -15.54 8.18
N PRO A 54 -4.68 -14.41 7.45
CA PRO A 54 -4.98 -13.10 8.04
C PRO A 54 -6.28 -13.10 8.85
N ILE A 55 -6.25 -12.46 10.02
CA ILE A 55 -7.40 -12.34 10.90
C ILE A 55 -8.26 -11.16 10.47
N PHE A 56 -9.55 -11.41 10.27
CA PHE A 56 -10.55 -10.35 10.11
C PHE A 56 -10.85 -9.70 11.47
N THR A 57 -10.66 -8.39 11.56
CA THR A 57 -11.05 -7.59 12.71
C THR A 57 -12.36 -6.85 12.42
N SER A 58 -13.46 -7.36 12.99
CA SER A 58 -14.73 -6.65 12.96
C SER A 58 -14.56 -5.27 13.60
N TYR A 59 -15.15 -4.25 12.99
CA TYR A 59 -15.14 -2.89 13.52
C TYR A 59 -16.55 -2.29 13.57
N CYS A 60 -16.78 -1.41 14.53
CA CYS A 60 -17.98 -0.57 14.63
C CYS A 60 -17.59 0.86 15.00
N ASP A 61 -18.54 1.79 14.94
CA ASP A 61 -18.27 3.17 15.34
C ASP A 61 -18.00 3.26 16.85
N GLY A 62 -18.70 2.47 17.66
CA GLY A 62 -18.53 2.42 19.12
C GLY A 62 -19.22 3.57 19.88
N ASN A 63 -19.99 4.41 19.19
CA ASN A 63 -20.79 5.48 19.79
C ASN A 63 -22.29 5.22 19.59
N ARG A 64 -22.73 4.98 18.34
CA ARG A 64 -24.11 4.59 18.02
C ARG A 64 -24.32 3.09 18.01
N VAL A 65 -23.28 2.32 17.69
CA VAL A 65 -23.29 0.85 17.64
C VAL A 65 -22.10 0.31 18.41
N THR A 66 -22.35 -0.56 19.38
CA THR A 66 -21.31 -1.30 20.09
C THR A 66 -21.13 -2.68 19.47
N CYS A 67 -19.91 -3.20 19.52
CA CYS A 67 -19.55 -4.51 19.00
C CYS A 67 -18.44 -5.13 19.86
N SER A 68 -18.25 -6.44 19.74
CA SER A 68 -17.15 -7.16 20.39
C SER A 68 -15.78 -6.90 19.74
N GLY A 69 -15.75 -6.14 18.65
CA GLY A 69 -14.56 -5.84 17.88
C GLY A 69 -13.99 -4.45 18.16
N LEU A 70 -13.21 -3.95 17.19
CA LEU A 70 -12.57 -2.65 17.30
C LEU A 70 -13.61 -1.52 17.28
N SER A 71 -13.55 -0.64 18.26
CA SER A 71 -14.36 0.60 18.30
C SER A 71 -13.60 1.73 17.62
N GLN A 72 -14.23 2.43 16.67
CA GLN A 72 -13.62 3.58 16.01
C GLN A 72 -13.27 4.68 17.01
N TRP A 73 -14.20 5.10 17.86
CA TRP A 73 -13.93 6.16 18.84
C TRP A 73 -13.02 5.67 19.97
N GLY A 74 -13.20 4.44 20.43
CA GLY A 74 -12.35 3.86 21.47
C GLY A 74 -10.89 3.72 21.03
N SER A 75 -10.63 3.25 19.80
CA SER A 75 -9.28 3.18 19.24
C SER A 75 -8.66 4.57 19.01
N LYS A 76 -9.46 5.56 18.60
CA LYS A 76 -9.01 6.95 18.51
C LYS A 76 -8.52 7.49 19.86
N TYR A 77 -9.27 7.27 20.95
CA TYR A 77 -8.89 7.75 22.28
C TYR A 77 -7.60 7.08 22.78
N LEU A 78 -7.48 5.76 22.63
CA LEU A 78 -6.24 5.05 22.98
C LEU A 78 -5.03 5.59 22.20
N GLY A 79 -5.22 5.92 20.92
CA GLY A 79 -4.18 6.57 20.12
C GLY A 79 -3.77 7.96 20.66
N GLU A 80 -4.74 8.76 21.13
CA GLU A 80 -4.45 10.05 21.80
C GLU A 80 -3.72 9.88 23.13
N GLU A 81 -3.93 8.77 23.82
CA GLU A 81 -3.18 8.39 25.03
C GLU A 81 -1.78 7.83 24.71
N GLY A 82 -1.40 7.74 23.43
CA GLY A 82 -0.08 7.32 22.99
C GLY A 82 0.07 5.82 22.73
N TYR A 83 -1.02 5.05 22.74
CA TYR A 83 -0.97 3.63 22.38
C TYR A 83 -0.61 3.47 20.90
N SER A 84 0.35 2.60 20.63
CA SER A 84 0.67 2.16 19.27
C SER A 84 -0.45 1.31 18.67
N ALA A 85 -0.43 1.17 17.34
CA ALA A 85 -1.41 0.36 16.63
C ALA A 85 -1.50 -1.08 17.17
N ILE A 86 -0.35 -1.71 17.49
CA ILE A 86 -0.36 -3.07 18.03
C ILE A 86 -0.92 -3.13 19.45
N GLU A 87 -0.66 -2.14 20.30
CA GLU A 87 -1.23 -2.08 21.65
C GLU A 87 -2.73 -1.91 21.62
N ILE A 88 -3.25 -1.07 20.72
CA ILE A 88 -4.69 -0.92 20.48
C ILE A 88 -5.30 -2.24 20.01
N ILE A 89 -4.67 -2.93 19.05
CA ILE A 89 -5.18 -4.23 18.59
C ILE A 89 -5.22 -5.25 19.74
N ARG A 90 -4.18 -5.30 20.57
CA ARG A 90 -4.13 -6.20 21.72
C ARG A 90 -5.14 -5.85 22.81
N TYR A 91 -5.47 -4.57 22.97
CA TYR A 91 -6.55 -4.12 23.86
C TYR A 91 -7.90 -4.75 23.48
N TYR A 92 -8.25 -4.80 22.18
CA TYR A 92 -9.53 -5.34 21.72
C TYR A 92 -9.53 -6.86 21.50
N PHE A 93 -8.41 -7.44 21.07
CA PHE A 93 -8.37 -8.82 20.57
C PHE A 93 -7.45 -9.75 21.39
N GLY A 94 -6.76 -9.24 22.40
CA GLY A 94 -5.86 -10.02 23.26
C GLY A 94 -4.39 -9.94 22.85
N ASN A 95 -3.50 -10.32 23.79
CA ASN A 95 -2.05 -10.12 23.67
C ASN A 95 -1.34 -11.03 22.65
N ASP A 96 -2.02 -12.06 22.14
CA ASP A 96 -1.51 -13.00 21.15
C ASP A 96 -1.66 -12.51 19.69
N MET A 97 -2.02 -11.24 19.51
CA MET A 97 -2.08 -10.61 18.19
C MET A 97 -0.72 -10.07 17.76
N TYR A 98 -0.44 -10.20 16.46
CA TYR A 98 0.75 -9.68 15.78
C TYR A 98 0.38 -8.99 14.48
N ILE A 99 1.10 -7.91 14.15
CA ILE A 99 1.08 -7.29 12.83
C ILE A 99 2.26 -7.89 12.05
N ASN A 100 1.96 -8.62 10.98
CA ASN A 100 2.93 -9.16 10.04
C ASN A 100 2.81 -8.43 8.70
N SER A 101 3.83 -8.54 7.85
CA SER A 101 3.82 -7.98 6.50
C SER A 101 3.88 -9.11 5.48
N ALA A 102 3.13 -8.99 4.38
CA ALA A 102 3.19 -9.97 3.30
C ALA A 102 4.54 -9.89 2.56
N GLU A 103 5.18 -11.05 2.34
CA GLU A 103 6.45 -11.14 1.60
C GLU A 103 6.27 -10.86 0.10
N SER A 104 5.10 -11.19 -0.43
CA SER A 104 4.76 -11.02 -1.84
C SER A 104 3.35 -10.45 -2.01
N ILE A 105 3.20 -9.58 -3.01
CA ILE A 105 1.93 -8.99 -3.40
C ILE A 105 1.63 -9.43 -4.83
N ALA A 106 0.52 -10.13 -5.01
CA ALA A 106 0.10 -10.61 -6.32
C ALA A 106 -0.10 -9.44 -7.29
N GLY A 107 0.44 -9.58 -8.51
CA GLY A 107 0.34 -8.55 -9.55
C GLY A 107 1.40 -7.44 -9.48
N VAL A 108 2.32 -7.48 -8.51
CA VAL A 108 3.49 -6.59 -8.45
C VAL A 108 4.73 -7.35 -8.95
N PRO A 109 5.55 -6.78 -9.87
CA PRO A 109 6.70 -7.49 -10.43
C PRO A 109 7.80 -7.83 -9.42
N SER A 110 7.92 -7.04 -8.35
CA SER A 110 8.98 -7.17 -7.35
C SER A 110 8.62 -6.44 -6.06
N SER A 111 8.73 -7.13 -4.93
CA SER A 111 8.49 -6.55 -3.61
C SER A 111 9.56 -5.51 -3.24
N TRP A 112 9.15 -4.52 -2.44
CA TRP A 112 10.06 -3.53 -1.87
C TRP A 112 11.20 -4.21 -1.09
N PRO A 113 12.45 -3.75 -1.21
CA PRO A 113 13.62 -4.47 -0.68
C PRO A 113 13.81 -4.39 0.84
N GLY A 114 12.91 -3.77 1.59
CA GLY A 114 13.03 -3.61 3.04
C GLY A 114 13.80 -2.36 3.47
N TYR A 115 14.26 -1.53 2.52
CA TYR A 115 14.98 -0.29 2.78
C TYR A 115 14.70 0.76 1.69
N ASN A 116 14.86 2.04 2.05
CA ASN A 116 14.65 3.15 1.12
C ASN A 116 15.77 3.22 0.07
N LEU A 117 15.42 3.45 -1.20
CA LEU A 117 16.41 3.78 -2.22
C LEU A 117 16.59 5.29 -2.28
N THR A 118 17.82 5.73 -2.06
CA THR A 118 18.22 7.14 -2.03
C THR A 118 19.62 7.31 -2.63
N ILE A 119 20.10 8.53 -2.75
CA ILE A 119 21.44 8.83 -3.27
C ILE A 119 22.50 7.97 -2.57
N GLY A 120 23.30 7.27 -3.36
CA GLY A 120 24.31 6.31 -2.89
C GLY A 120 23.84 4.85 -2.81
N SER A 121 22.53 4.59 -2.90
CA SER A 121 22.01 3.24 -3.06
C SER A 121 22.46 2.64 -4.39
N SER A 122 22.72 1.34 -4.42
CA SER A 122 23.08 0.64 -5.66
C SER A 122 22.59 -0.81 -5.66
N GLY A 123 22.65 -1.44 -6.83
CA GLY A 123 22.32 -2.86 -7.03
C GLY A 123 21.05 -3.09 -7.86
N ASP A 124 20.62 -4.35 -7.92
CA ASP A 124 19.57 -4.78 -8.85
C ASP A 124 18.22 -4.11 -8.57
N LYS A 125 17.91 -3.81 -7.30
CA LYS A 125 16.67 -3.12 -6.93
C LYS A 125 16.62 -1.68 -7.43
N VAL A 126 17.77 -0.99 -7.45
CA VAL A 126 17.89 0.34 -8.05
C VAL A 126 17.71 0.22 -9.57
N ARG A 127 18.40 -0.72 -10.21
CA ARG A 127 18.31 -0.93 -11.66
C ARG A 127 16.88 -1.23 -12.10
N GLN A 128 16.20 -2.11 -11.36
CA GLN A 128 14.81 -2.47 -11.60
C GLN A 128 13.88 -1.26 -11.50
N MET A 129 14.01 -0.46 -10.43
CA MET A 129 13.21 0.75 -10.27
C MET A 129 13.49 1.76 -11.41
N GLN A 130 14.76 1.95 -11.80
CA GLN A 130 15.12 2.82 -12.92
C GLN A 130 14.48 2.35 -14.24
N GLN A 131 14.47 1.03 -14.51
CA GLN A 131 13.82 0.46 -15.70
C GLN A 131 12.31 0.70 -15.69
N GLN A 132 11.65 0.48 -14.55
CA GLN A 132 10.22 0.74 -14.40
C GLN A 132 9.92 2.23 -14.63
N LEU A 133 10.68 3.12 -13.99
CA LEU A 133 10.53 4.56 -14.11
C LEU A 133 10.69 5.03 -15.56
N ASN A 134 11.69 4.51 -16.28
CA ASN A 134 11.89 4.80 -17.70
C ASN A 134 10.73 4.32 -18.58
N ARG A 135 10.13 3.16 -18.28
CA ARG A 135 8.95 2.69 -19.01
C ARG A 135 7.76 3.62 -18.79
N ILE A 136 7.54 4.05 -17.54
CA ILE A 136 6.50 5.01 -17.17
C ILE A 136 6.73 6.34 -17.89
N ALA A 137 7.97 6.81 -17.98
CA ALA A 137 8.34 8.07 -18.65
C ALA A 137 7.92 8.13 -20.13
N GLN A 138 7.74 6.99 -20.80
CA GLN A 138 7.21 6.95 -22.18
C GLN A 138 5.77 7.45 -22.27
N ASN A 139 4.98 7.26 -21.22
CA ASN A 139 3.59 7.73 -21.11
C ASN A 139 3.48 9.04 -20.31
N TYR A 140 4.50 9.36 -19.50
CA TYR A 140 4.57 10.56 -18.66
C TYR A 140 5.86 11.35 -18.96
N PRO A 141 5.92 12.14 -20.06
CA PRO A 141 7.15 12.79 -20.53
C PRO A 141 7.75 13.82 -19.56
N ALA A 142 6.99 14.25 -18.55
CA ALA A 142 7.47 15.12 -17.49
C ALA A 142 8.42 14.39 -16.51
N ILE A 143 8.50 13.06 -16.56
CA ILE A 143 9.49 12.26 -15.83
C ILE A 143 10.75 12.15 -16.71
N PRO A 144 11.91 12.66 -16.27
CA PRO A 144 13.16 12.49 -16.98
C PRO A 144 13.53 11.01 -17.17
N VAL A 145 13.95 10.66 -18.40
CA VAL A 145 14.56 9.36 -18.68
C VAL A 145 15.97 9.34 -18.09
N ILE A 146 16.30 8.26 -17.39
CA ILE A 146 17.56 8.08 -16.66
C ILE A 146 18.31 6.83 -17.12
N ALA A 147 19.61 6.74 -16.79
CA ALA A 147 20.35 5.50 -17.00
C ALA A 147 19.85 4.43 -16.01
N ALA A 148 19.61 3.22 -16.52
CA ALA A 148 19.30 2.04 -15.69
C ALA A 148 20.57 1.27 -15.33
N ASP A 149 21.53 1.97 -14.73
CA ASP A 149 22.85 1.44 -14.38
C ASP A 149 22.87 0.67 -13.05
N GLY A 150 21.83 0.85 -12.23
CA GLY A 150 21.78 0.33 -10.87
C GLY A 150 22.46 1.22 -9.84
N ILE A 151 22.72 2.49 -10.14
CA ILE A 151 23.31 3.48 -9.24
C ILE A 151 22.32 4.62 -9.02
N TYR A 152 21.92 4.82 -7.77
CA TYR A 152 21.00 5.88 -7.41
C TYR A 152 21.78 7.19 -7.23
N GLY A 153 21.92 7.95 -8.32
CA GLY A 153 22.53 9.29 -8.32
C GLY A 153 21.51 10.43 -8.27
N SER A 154 22.00 11.68 -8.35
CA SER A 154 21.16 12.90 -8.37
C SER A 154 20.10 12.88 -9.48
N ARG A 155 20.47 12.44 -10.69
CA ARG A 155 19.51 12.29 -11.81
C ARG A 155 18.37 11.32 -11.50
N THR A 156 18.65 10.23 -10.79
CA THR A 156 17.62 9.28 -10.36
C THR A 156 16.72 9.92 -9.31
N ALA A 157 17.29 10.64 -8.34
CA ALA A 157 16.52 11.37 -7.34
C ALA A 157 15.58 12.42 -7.95
N ASP A 158 16.04 13.15 -8.97
CA ASP A 158 15.24 14.15 -9.68
C ASP A 158 14.09 13.51 -10.47
N ALA A 159 14.34 12.39 -11.12
CA ALA A 159 13.28 11.64 -11.81
C ALA A 159 12.24 11.07 -10.84
N VAL A 160 12.68 10.57 -9.69
CA VAL A 160 11.77 10.11 -8.62
C VAL A 160 10.97 11.27 -8.04
N ARG A 161 11.57 12.44 -7.85
CA ARG A 161 10.83 13.64 -7.39
C ARG A 161 9.77 14.09 -8.41
N ALA A 162 10.10 14.03 -9.69
CA ALA A 162 9.13 14.31 -10.76
C ALA A 162 7.97 13.31 -10.74
N PHE A 163 8.25 12.02 -10.60
CA PHE A 163 7.23 10.98 -10.43
C PHE A 163 6.36 11.25 -9.20
N GLN A 164 6.97 11.47 -8.04
CA GLN A 164 6.25 11.75 -6.79
C GLN A 164 5.30 12.93 -6.93
N ARG A 165 5.76 14.02 -7.56
CA ARG A 165 4.93 15.20 -7.83
C ARG A 165 3.73 14.88 -8.73
N ILE A 166 3.90 14.07 -9.77
CA ILE A 166 2.82 13.71 -10.70
C ILE A 166 1.76 12.85 -10.03
N PHE A 167 2.17 11.96 -9.12
CA PHE A 167 1.31 11.01 -8.43
C PHE A 167 0.96 11.41 -7.00
N ASN A 168 1.08 12.71 -6.66
CA ASN A 168 0.72 13.29 -5.36
C ASN A 168 1.38 12.63 -4.14
N LEU A 169 2.61 12.14 -4.31
CA LEU A 169 3.43 11.63 -3.22
C LEU A 169 4.33 12.73 -2.63
N PRO A 170 4.81 12.57 -1.38
CA PRO A 170 5.85 13.43 -0.83
C PRO A 170 7.08 13.49 -1.74
N GLN A 171 7.49 14.70 -2.12
CA GLN A 171 8.54 14.96 -3.14
C GLN A 171 9.96 14.85 -2.56
N SER A 172 10.24 13.78 -1.81
CA SER A 172 11.53 13.55 -1.14
C SER A 172 12.66 13.24 -2.13
N GLY A 173 12.33 12.71 -3.31
CA GLY A 173 13.31 12.09 -4.22
C GLY A 173 13.87 10.77 -3.69
N ILE A 174 13.25 10.20 -2.64
CA ILE A 174 13.59 8.92 -2.03
C ILE A 174 12.50 7.91 -2.41
N VAL A 175 12.90 6.72 -2.86
CA VAL A 175 11.96 5.61 -3.08
C VAL A 175 11.79 4.86 -1.76
N ASP A 176 10.84 5.32 -0.97
CA ASP A 176 10.32 4.62 0.20
C ASP A 176 9.27 3.57 -0.18
N TYR A 177 8.66 2.96 0.83
CA TYR A 177 7.68 1.89 0.64
C TYR A 177 6.48 2.33 -0.24
N PRO A 178 5.77 3.45 0.04
CA PRO A 178 4.69 3.92 -0.83
C PRO A 178 5.17 4.25 -2.24
N THR A 179 6.32 4.93 -2.37
CA THR A 179 6.85 5.31 -3.69
C THR A 179 7.17 4.08 -4.54
N TRP A 180 7.75 3.02 -3.95
CA TRP A 180 8.05 1.77 -4.66
C TRP A 180 6.80 1.10 -5.23
N TYR A 181 5.77 0.96 -4.41
CA TYR A 181 4.54 0.30 -4.85
C TYR A 181 3.73 1.15 -5.82
N GLN A 182 3.78 2.47 -5.69
CA GLN A 182 3.17 3.36 -6.68
C GLN A 182 3.89 3.27 -8.03
N ILE A 183 5.24 3.25 -8.06
CA ILE A 183 6.00 3.01 -9.31
C ILE A 183 5.59 1.67 -9.92
N SER A 184 5.55 0.61 -9.10
CA SER A 184 5.18 -0.73 -9.57
C SER A 184 3.76 -0.81 -10.13
N ASN A 185 2.79 -0.19 -9.45
CA ASN A 185 1.39 -0.14 -9.87
C ASN A 185 1.23 0.57 -11.22
N ILE A 186 1.82 1.77 -11.35
CA ILE A 186 1.79 2.54 -12.59
C ILE A 186 2.52 1.79 -13.72
N TYR A 187 3.67 1.16 -13.43
CA TYR A 187 4.39 0.33 -14.39
C TYR A 187 3.53 -0.82 -14.93
N VAL A 188 2.83 -1.56 -14.06
CA VAL A 188 1.91 -2.62 -14.46
C VAL A 188 0.74 -2.07 -15.29
N GLY A 189 0.20 -0.91 -14.89
CA GLY A 189 -0.86 -0.23 -15.64
C GLY A 189 -0.44 0.14 -17.06
N VAL A 190 0.72 0.81 -17.23
CA VAL A 190 1.17 1.25 -18.55
C VAL A 190 1.73 0.11 -19.42
N SER A 191 2.25 -0.96 -18.81
CA SER A 191 2.73 -2.13 -19.57
C SER A 191 1.58 -2.91 -20.18
N ARG A 192 0.50 -3.15 -19.44
CA ARG A 192 -0.72 -3.79 -19.96
C ARG A 192 -1.39 -3.02 -21.09
N ILE A 193 -1.29 -1.69 -21.10
CA ILE A 193 -1.82 -0.86 -22.19
C ILE A 193 -1.01 -1.04 -23.49
N ALA A 194 0.26 -1.46 -23.39
CA ALA A 194 1.14 -1.64 -24.55
C ALA A 194 1.26 -3.09 -25.03
N GLU A 195 0.63 -4.05 -24.35
CA GLU A 195 0.50 -5.41 -24.87
C GLU A 195 -0.68 -5.43 -25.87
N PRO A 196 -0.45 -5.76 -27.16
CA PRO A 196 -1.56 -6.03 -28.06
C PRO A 196 -2.32 -7.26 -27.56
N ALA A 197 -3.65 -7.15 -27.52
CA ALA A 197 -4.56 -8.26 -27.20
C ALA A 197 -4.42 -9.44 -28.17
#